data_AF-A0A2D4F4W1-F1
#
_entry.id   AF-A0A2D4F4W1-F1
#
_cell.length_a   1.000
_cell.length_b   1.000
_cell.length_c   1.000
_cell.angle_alpha   90.00
_cell.angle_beta   90.00
_cell.angle_gamma   90.00
#
_symmetry.space_group_name_H-M   'P 1'
#
loop_
_entity.id
_entity.type
_entity.pdbx_description
1 polymer ?
#
loop_
_entity_poly.entity_id
_entity_poly.type
_entity_poly.pdbx_seq_one_letter_code
_entity_poly.pdbx_strand_id
1 'polypeptide(L)'
;TFDRTVNIKEICWNLQNIRLRDCELSPGVNRDLTRRVRNINGITQHKQILRNDIKLAAKLIHALDDRTQLWGAASKAQLPSEVSNLPSQNPILKNITDYLIEEVSAEEEELLGRSGEPSEETPKEGNPAEITVERDEKLVKVLDKLLLYLRIVHSLDYYNTSEYLNEDEMPSRCGIVHV
;
A
#
# COMPACT_ATOMS: atom_id res chain seq x y z
N THR A 1 26.01 1.20 4.25
CA THR A 1 25.31 1.13 5.56
C THR A 1 26.22 0.49 6.58
N PHE A 2 26.20 0.96 7.81
CA PHE A 2 27.02 0.42 8.90
C PHE A 2 26.14 -0.13 10.02
N ASP A 3 26.69 -1.06 10.80
CA ASP A 3 26.04 -1.57 12.01
C ASP A 3 25.82 -0.46 13.06
N ARG A 4 24.83 -0.59 13.94
CA ARG A 4 24.52 0.44 14.94
C ARG A 4 25.59 0.55 16.04
N THR A 5 26.41 -0.48 16.21
CA THR A 5 27.46 -0.55 17.24
C THR A 5 28.71 0.26 16.93
N VAL A 6 28.91 0.70 15.68
CA VAL A 6 30.14 1.41 15.29
C VAL A 6 30.05 2.93 15.51
N ASN A 7 31.19 3.57 15.75
CA ASN A 7 31.30 5.01 15.82
C ASN A 7 31.31 5.63 14.40
N ILE A 8 30.13 5.92 13.86
CA ILE A 8 30.00 6.41 12.48
C ILE A 8 30.70 7.75 12.23
N LYS A 9 30.84 8.60 13.27
CA LYS A 9 31.52 9.90 13.13
C LYS A 9 33.02 9.73 12.90
N GLU A 10 33.64 8.80 13.60
CA GLU A 10 35.06 8.46 13.44
C GLU A 10 35.31 7.85 12.05
N ILE A 11 34.45 6.92 11.62
CA ILE A 11 34.54 6.34 10.26
C ILE A 11 34.40 7.43 9.19
N CYS A 12 33.42 8.32 9.32
CA CYS A 12 33.21 9.44 8.38
C CYS A 12 34.43 10.35 8.30
N TRP A 13 35.05 10.68 9.44
CA TRP A 13 36.25 11.50 9.51
C TRP A 13 37.44 10.84 8.81
N ASN A 14 37.67 9.55 9.05
CA ASN A 14 38.77 8.80 8.43
C ASN A 14 38.64 8.70 6.90
N LEU A 15 37.41 8.73 6.38
CA LEU A 15 37.12 8.67 4.94
C LEU A 15 37.12 10.05 4.25
N GLN A 16 37.23 11.17 5.00
CA GLN A 16 36.98 12.52 4.49
C GLN A 16 37.86 12.90 3.29
N ASN A 17 39.14 12.57 3.32
CA ASN A 17 40.12 12.99 2.32
C ASN A 17 40.59 11.83 1.42
N ILE A 18 39.81 10.76 1.33
CA ILE A 18 40.12 9.63 0.47
C ILE A 18 39.60 9.90 -0.95
N ARG A 19 40.45 9.64 -1.94
CA ARG A 19 40.11 9.70 -3.36
C ARG A 19 40.04 8.30 -3.95
N LEU A 20 39.03 8.07 -4.79
CA LEU A 20 38.87 6.85 -5.56
C LEU A 20 38.85 7.23 -7.05
N ARG A 21 39.84 6.77 -7.82
CA ARG A 21 39.99 7.09 -9.27
C ARG A 21 39.93 8.60 -9.53
N ASP A 22 40.71 9.37 -8.76
CA ASP A 22 40.78 10.84 -8.80
C ASP A 22 39.48 11.58 -8.43
N CYS A 23 38.45 10.86 -7.96
CA CYS A 23 37.23 11.44 -7.41
C CYS A 23 37.28 11.46 -5.88
N GLU A 24 37.05 12.63 -5.27
CA GLU A 24 36.97 12.78 -3.82
C GLU A 24 35.60 12.31 -3.30
N LEU A 25 35.60 11.52 -2.23
CA LEU A 25 34.36 10.92 -1.70
C LEU A 25 33.51 11.91 -0.88
N SER A 26 34.16 12.76 -0.06
CA SER A 26 33.51 13.75 0.81
C SER A 26 32.26 13.23 1.56
N PRO A 27 32.38 12.18 2.38
CA PRO A 27 31.25 11.56 3.07
C PRO A 27 30.61 12.48 4.12
N GLY A 28 29.33 12.25 4.40
CA GLY A 28 28.60 12.88 5.49
C GLY A 28 27.88 11.85 6.35
N VAL A 29 27.72 12.14 7.65
CA VAL A 29 26.94 11.30 8.55
C VAL A 29 25.46 11.52 8.28
N ASN A 30 24.79 10.50 7.74
CA ASN A 30 23.36 10.54 7.49
C ASN A 30 22.58 10.52 8.81
N ARG A 31 21.48 11.29 8.89
CA ARG A 31 20.60 11.33 10.05
C ARG A 31 19.49 10.29 9.93
N ASP A 32 19.04 9.78 11.06
CA ASP A 32 17.92 8.85 11.12
C ASP A 32 16.61 9.55 10.69
N LEU A 33 15.69 8.79 10.09
CA LEU A 33 14.36 9.27 9.71
C LEU A 33 13.51 9.52 10.96
N THR A 34 13.06 10.77 11.17
CA THR A 34 12.26 11.15 12.35
C THR A 34 10.76 11.06 12.12
N ARG A 35 10.28 11.36 10.90
CA ARG A 35 8.85 11.33 10.52
C ARG A 35 8.61 10.23 9.49
N ARG A 36 8.56 8.98 9.97
CA ARG A 36 8.37 7.79 9.15
C ARG A 36 6.92 7.60 8.70
N VAL A 37 5.95 7.92 9.55
CA VAL A 37 4.52 7.89 9.23
C VAL A 37 4.06 9.30 8.88
N ARG A 38 3.41 9.46 7.73
CA ARG A 38 2.97 10.77 7.22
C ARG A 38 1.50 10.71 6.82
N ASN A 39 0.73 11.67 7.31
CA ASN A 39 -0.71 11.68 7.07
C ASN A 39 -1.03 12.24 5.68
N ILE A 40 -2.09 11.72 5.07
CA ILE A 40 -2.74 12.27 3.88
C ILE A 40 -4.12 12.84 4.22
N ASN A 41 -4.87 13.27 3.20
CA ASN A 41 -6.22 13.78 3.35
C ASN A 41 -7.16 12.67 3.88
N GLY A 42 -7.90 12.95 4.95
CA GLY A 42 -8.79 11.98 5.61
C GLY A 42 -9.98 11.52 4.77
N ILE A 43 -10.24 12.16 3.62
CA ILE A 43 -11.31 11.71 2.70
C ILE A 43 -11.10 10.28 2.20
N THR A 44 -9.86 9.76 2.20
CA THR A 44 -9.56 8.38 1.81
C THR A 44 -10.19 7.32 2.70
N GLN A 45 -10.69 7.69 3.87
CA GLN A 45 -11.40 6.81 4.79
C GLN A 45 -12.87 6.60 4.40
N HIS A 46 -13.39 7.38 3.44
CA HIS A 46 -14.78 7.26 3.00
C HIS A 46 -15.01 5.95 2.24
N LYS A 47 -16.11 5.27 2.56
CA LYS A 47 -16.52 3.96 2.04
C LYS A 47 -16.36 3.81 0.52
N GLN A 48 -16.79 4.81 -0.25
CA GLN A 48 -16.68 4.76 -1.72
C GLN A 48 -15.23 4.82 -2.20
N ILE A 49 -14.37 5.59 -1.51
CA ILE A 49 -12.95 5.69 -1.84
C ILE A 49 -12.24 4.40 -1.43
N LEU A 50 -12.55 3.84 -0.25
CA LEU A 50 -12.01 2.55 0.19
C LEU A 50 -12.27 1.44 -0.84
N ARG A 51 -13.49 1.33 -1.39
CA ARG A 51 -13.79 0.32 -2.44
C ARG A 51 -12.99 0.56 -3.71
N ASN A 52 -12.88 1.81 -4.14
CA ASN A 52 -12.09 2.16 -5.31
C ASN A 52 -10.60 1.83 -5.10
N ASP A 53 -10.07 2.11 -3.92
CA ASP A 53 -8.69 1.83 -3.57
C ASP A 53 -8.40 0.34 -3.45
N ILE A 54 -9.34 -0.48 -2.94
CA ILE A 54 -9.21 -1.95 -2.98
C ILE A 54 -9.07 -2.44 -4.42
N LYS A 55 -9.89 -1.92 -5.35
CA LYS A 55 -9.83 -2.29 -6.77
C LYS A 55 -8.49 -1.92 -7.40
N LEU A 56 -8.00 -0.71 -7.14
CA LEU A 56 -6.74 -0.22 -7.69
C LEU A 56 -5.53 -0.96 -7.09
N ALA A 57 -5.49 -1.13 -5.76
CA ALA A 57 -4.45 -1.87 -5.06
C ALA A 57 -4.40 -3.33 -5.54
N ALA A 58 -5.53 -4.02 -5.67
CA ALA A 58 -5.57 -5.38 -6.21
C ALA A 58 -5.00 -5.46 -7.64
N LYS A 59 -5.35 -4.50 -8.50
CA LYS A 59 -4.81 -4.42 -9.87
C LYS A 59 -3.31 -4.17 -9.88
N LEU A 60 -2.81 -3.29 -9.00
CA LEU A 60 -1.37 -3.04 -8.84
C LEU A 60 -0.64 -4.31 -8.40
N ILE A 61 -1.17 -5.01 -7.39
CA ILE A 61 -0.58 -6.25 -6.89
C ILE A 61 -0.49 -7.29 -8.00
N HIS A 62 -1.57 -7.52 -8.76
CA HIS A 62 -1.53 -8.41 -9.92
C HIS A 62 -0.41 -8.05 -10.90
N ALA A 63 -0.36 -6.78 -11.33
CA ALA A 63 0.64 -6.33 -12.29
C ALA A 63 2.08 -6.46 -11.77
N LEU A 64 2.31 -6.17 -10.49
CA LEU A 64 3.63 -6.23 -9.86
C LEU A 64 4.08 -7.66 -9.58
N ASP A 65 3.19 -8.52 -9.10
CA ASP A 65 3.45 -9.94 -8.88
C ASP A 65 3.77 -10.64 -10.21
N ASP A 66 3.04 -10.33 -11.28
CA ASP A 66 3.32 -10.86 -12.62
C ASP A 66 4.63 -10.29 -13.18
N ARG A 67 4.90 -8.99 -13.00
CA ARG A 67 6.15 -8.36 -13.46
C ARG A 67 7.39 -8.96 -12.79
N THR A 68 7.29 -9.27 -11.50
CA THR A 68 8.39 -9.84 -10.70
C THR A 68 8.41 -11.37 -10.71
N GLN A 69 7.39 -12.01 -11.29
CA GLN A 69 7.19 -13.45 -11.28
C GLN A 69 7.26 -14.06 -9.86
N LEU A 70 6.83 -13.29 -8.85
CA LEU A 70 7.01 -13.64 -7.43
C LEU A 70 6.35 -14.97 -7.06
N TRP A 71 5.18 -15.24 -7.65
CA TRP A 71 4.41 -16.44 -7.40
C TRP A 71 4.43 -17.46 -8.57
N GLY A 72 5.26 -17.21 -9.58
CA GLY A 72 5.43 -18.13 -10.72
C GLY A 72 6.16 -19.41 -10.32
N ALA A 73 5.94 -20.50 -11.07
CA ALA A 73 6.51 -21.84 -10.83
C ALA A 73 8.03 -21.96 -11.08
N ALA A 74 8.79 -20.87 -10.98
CA ALA A 74 10.22 -20.80 -11.32
C ALA A 74 11.16 -20.99 -10.12
N SER A 75 10.75 -21.77 -9.12
CA SER A 75 11.61 -22.13 -7.97
C SER A 75 11.59 -23.61 -7.62
N LYS A 76 11.32 -24.49 -8.58
CA LYS A 76 11.69 -25.90 -8.47
C LYS A 76 12.34 -26.41 -9.76
N ALA A 77 13.66 -26.53 -9.71
CA ALA A 77 14.32 -27.67 -10.31
C ALA A 77 13.73 -28.95 -9.68
N GLN A 78 12.62 -29.48 -10.21
CA GLN A 78 12.11 -30.82 -9.91
C GLN A 78 10.99 -31.22 -10.88
N LEU A 79 11.35 -32.14 -11.78
CA LEU A 79 10.59 -33.26 -12.39
C LEU A 79 9.27 -32.97 -13.16
N PRO A 80 9.06 -33.64 -14.31
CA PRO A 80 7.82 -33.54 -15.07
C PRO A 80 6.72 -34.37 -14.39
N SER A 81 5.88 -33.73 -13.59
CA SER A 81 4.57 -34.27 -13.21
C SER A 81 3.47 -33.41 -13.84
N GLU A 82 2.79 -33.97 -14.83
CA GLU A 82 1.81 -33.32 -15.73
C GLU A 82 0.45 -32.98 -15.09
N VAL A 83 0.39 -32.76 -13.78
CA VAL A 83 -0.87 -32.42 -13.10
C VAL A 83 -0.59 -31.40 -11.99
N SER A 84 -1.15 -30.20 -12.16
CA SER A 84 -1.16 -29.05 -11.23
C SER A 84 -0.03 -28.00 -11.28
N ASN A 85 0.40 -27.57 -12.48
CA ASN A 85 1.18 -26.34 -12.64
C ASN A 85 0.30 -25.08 -12.71
N LEU A 86 -0.63 -24.87 -11.76
CA LEU A 86 -1.17 -23.54 -11.56
C LEU A 86 -0.17 -22.76 -10.68
N PRO A 87 0.22 -21.52 -11.06
CA PRO A 87 1.04 -20.70 -10.19
C PRO A 87 0.35 -20.57 -8.83
N SER A 88 1.12 -20.63 -7.75
CA SER A 88 0.57 -20.28 -6.44
C SER A 88 -0.03 -18.89 -6.55
N GLN A 89 -1.29 -18.70 -6.16
CA GLN A 89 -1.91 -17.38 -6.23
C GLN A 89 -1.66 -16.64 -4.92
N ASN A 90 -1.47 -15.33 -5.01
CA ASN A 90 -1.33 -14.47 -3.85
C ASN A 90 -2.56 -14.60 -2.93
N PRO A 91 -2.41 -15.10 -1.69
CA PRO A 91 -3.55 -15.40 -0.82
C PRO A 91 -4.36 -14.17 -0.42
N ILE A 92 -3.76 -12.97 -0.45
CA ILE A 92 -4.46 -11.72 -0.07
C ILE A 92 -5.48 -11.27 -1.12
N LEU A 93 -5.39 -11.80 -2.34
CA LEU A 93 -6.32 -11.50 -3.44
C LEU A 93 -7.49 -12.48 -3.51
N LYS A 94 -7.49 -13.53 -2.68
CA LYS A 94 -8.61 -14.49 -2.63
C LYS A 94 -9.89 -13.77 -2.19
N ASN A 95 -10.95 -13.95 -2.97
CA ASN A 95 -12.29 -13.39 -2.72
C ASN A 95 -12.30 -11.85 -2.65
N ILE A 96 -11.35 -11.17 -3.31
CA ILE A 96 -11.29 -9.70 -3.25
C ILE A 96 -12.48 -9.05 -3.98
N THR A 97 -13.03 -9.73 -4.98
CA THR A 97 -14.20 -9.29 -5.76
C THR A 97 -15.45 -9.15 -4.92
N ASP A 98 -15.60 -9.94 -3.86
CA ASP A 98 -16.77 -9.94 -2.99
C ASP A 98 -16.90 -8.61 -2.24
N TYR A 99 -15.78 -7.93 -1.98
CA TYR A 99 -15.74 -6.61 -1.35
C TYR A 99 -15.97 -5.45 -2.33
N LEU A 100 -15.92 -5.72 -3.64
CA LEU A 100 -16.14 -4.72 -4.69
C LEU A 100 -17.60 -4.63 -5.14
N ILE A 101 -18.41 -5.62 -4.79
CA ILE A 101 -19.83 -5.66 -5.09
C ILE A 101 -20.58 -4.95 -3.96
N GLU A 102 -21.49 -4.05 -4.32
CA GLU A 102 -22.35 -3.38 -3.36
C GLU A 102 -23.64 -4.19 -3.19
N GLU A 103 -23.78 -4.87 -2.05
CA GLU A 103 -25.03 -5.52 -1.67
C GLU A 103 -26.03 -4.44 -1.20
N VAL A 104 -27.06 -4.19 -2.02
CA VAL A 104 -28.17 -3.30 -1.68
C VAL A 104 -29.48 -4.08 -1.63
N SER A 105 -30.32 -3.83 -0.63
CA SER A 105 -31.67 -4.39 -0.51
C SER A 105 -32.65 -3.61 -1.40
N ALA A 106 -32.30 -3.43 -2.67
CA ALA A 106 -33.07 -2.60 -3.60
C ALA A 106 -34.51 -3.10 -3.78
N GLU A 107 -34.73 -4.42 -3.69
CA GLU A 107 -36.07 -5.02 -3.71
C GLU A 107 -36.90 -4.60 -2.50
N GLU A 108 -36.32 -4.60 -1.29
CA GLU A 108 -37.03 -4.20 -0.07
C GLU A 108 -37.37 -2.72 -0.06
N GLU A 109 -36.44 -1.86 -0.52
CA GLU A 109 -36.69 -0.42 -0.58
C GLU A 109 -37.78 -0.04 -1.60
N GLU A 110 -37.82 -0.75 -2.74
CA GLU A 110 -38.87 -0.61 -3.75
C GLU A 110 -40.23 -1.09 -3.21
N LEU A 111 -40.25 -2.24 -2.52
CA LEU A 111 -41.47 -2.84 -1.96
C LEU A 111 -42.07 -2.01 -0.81
N LEU A 112 -41.22 -1.30 -0.07
CA LEU A 112 -41.61 -0.33 0.96
C LEU A 112 -42.04 1.03 0.38
N GLY A 113 -41.95 1.25 -0.95
CA GLY A 113 -42.35 2.49 -1.60
C GLY A 113 -41.50 3.70 -1.22
N ARG A 114 -40.29 3.48 -0.69
CA ARG A 114 -39.34 4.56 -0.33
C ARG A 114 -38.55 5.05 -1.54
N SER A 115 -38.71 4.43 -2.71
CA SER A 115 -38.21 4.88 -4.00
C SER A 115 -38.98 6.09 -4.53
N GLY A 116 -38.97 7.20 -3.78
CA GLY A 116 -39.60 8.44 -4.23
C GLY A 116 -39.91 9.47 -3.14
N GLU A 117 -39.85 9.10 -1.86
CA GLU A 117 -39.95 10.09 -0.78
C GLU A 117 -38.59 10.77 -0.61
N PRO A 118 -38.47 12.10 -0.80
CA PRO A 118 -37.34 12.81 -0.23
C PRO A 118 -37.39 12.48 1.26
N SER A 119 -36.29 11.96 1.80
CA SER A 119 -36.14 11.74 3.23
C SER A 119 -36.72 12.95 3.96
N GLU A 120 -37.81 12.78 4.71
CA GLU A 120 -38.22 13.75 5.73
C GLU A 120 -37.22 13.71 6.90
N GLU A 121 -35.92 13.75 6.59
CA GLU A 121 -34.99 14.45 7.43
C GLU A 121 -35.19 15.93 7.10
N THR A 122 -35.98 16.59 7.94
CA THR A 122 -35.89 18.03 8.18
C THR A 122 -34.50 18.54 7.78
N PRO A 123 -34.38 19.51 6.86
CA PRO A 123 -33.07 20.01 6.46
C PRO A 123 -32.45 20.63 7.70
N LYS A 124 -31.57 19.88 8.37
CA LYS A 124 -30.58 20.51 9.23
C LYS A 124 -29.85 21.46 8.30
N GLU A 125 -29.95 22.75 8.60
CA GLU A 125 -29.05 23.77 8.07
C GLU A 125 -27.61 23.30 8.31
N GLY A 126 -27.10 22.56 7.33
CA GLY A 126 -25.78 21.97 7.30
C GLY A 126 -25.25 22.28 5.92
N ASN A 127 -24.13 22.97 5.89
CA ASN A 127 -23.46 23.46 4.69
C ASN A 127 -23.41 22.35 3.61
N PRO A 128 -23.75 22.60 2.33
CA PRO A 128 -23.69 21.60 1.24
C PRO A 128 -22.27 21.04 0.96
N ALA A 129 -21.28 21.43 1.77
CA ALA A 129 -19.90 21.00 1.73
C ALA A 129 -19.53 19.97 2.83
N GLU A 130 -20.43 19.65 3.77
CA GLU A 130 -20.17 18.61 4.78
C GLU A 130 -20.57 17.22 4.25
N ILE A 131 -19.64 16.57 3.52
CA ILE A 131 -19.72 15.13 3.30
C ILE A 131 -19.37 14.45 4.62
N THR A 132 -20.35 13.80 5.25
CA THR A 132 -20.09 12.93 6.39
C THR A 132 -19.26 11.73 5.93
N VAL A 133 -18.09 11.54 6.55
CA VAL A 133 -17.21 10.42 6.21
C VAL A 133 -17.80 9.13 6.76
N GLU A 134 -18.55 8.38 5.94
CA GLU A 134 -18.97 7.02 6.25
C GLU A 134 -17.77 6.08 6.12
N ARG A 135 -17.39 5.41 7.22
CA ARG A 135 -16.24 4.51 7.28
C ARG A 135 -16.68 3.08 7.56
N ASP A 136 -16.29 2.16 6.68
CA ASP A 136 -16.53 0.72 6.85
C ASP A 136 -15.25 0.00 7.30
N GLU A 137 -15.23 -0.46 8.55
CA GLU A 137 -14.09 -1.16 9.15
C GLU A 137 -13.72 -2.48 8.46
N LYS A 138 -14.68 -3.15 7.79
CA LYS A 138 -14.38 -4.38 7.04
C LYS A 138 -13.56 -4.04 5.79
N LEU A 139 -13.96 -3.00 5.07
CA LEU A 139 -13.24 -2.54 3.87
C LEU A 139 -11.84 -2.01 4.24
N VAL A 140 -11.72 -1.26 5.34
CA VAL A 140 -10.42 -0.79 5.83
C VAL A 140 -9.46 -1.96 6.07
N LYS A 141 -9.90 -3.00 6.80
CA LYS A 141 -9.06 -4.18 7.08
C LYS A 141 -8.62 -4.95 5.84
N VAL A 142 -9.45 -4.95 4.79
CA VAL A 142 -9.10 -5.56 3.50
C VAL A 142 -8.06 -4.71 2.80
N LEU A 143 -8.30 -3.40 2.68
CA LEU A 143 -7.40 -2.46 2.04
C LEU A 143 -6.03 -2.44 2.72
N ASP A 144 -5.98 -2.39 4.06
CA ASP A 144 -4.74 -2.38 4.83
C ASP A 144 -3.81 -3.54 4.47
N LYS A 145 -4.36 -4.75 4.29
CA LYS A 145 -3.57 -5.92 3.88
C LYS A 145 -2.95 -5.74 2.50
N LEU A 146 -3.69 -5.16 1.55
CA LEU A 146 -3.20 -4.89 0.21
C LEU A 146 -2.11 -3.81 0.23
N LEU A 147 -2.34 -2.72 0.97
CA LEU A 147 -1.39 -1.61 1.04
C LEU A 147 -0.11 -2.01 1.78
N LEU A 148 -0.21 -2.78 2.86
CA LEU A 148 0.95 -3.35 3.56
C LEU A 148 1.73 -4.29 2.66
N TYR A 149 1.06 -5.13 1.87
CA TYR A 149 1.74 -5.99 0.90
C TYR A 149 2.49 -5.18 -0.15
N LEU A 150 1.85 -4.19 -0.77
CA LEU A 150 2.49 -3.28 -1.73
C LEU A 150 3.72 -2.59 -1.12
N ARG A 151 3.60 -2.12 0.13
CA ARG A 151 4.66 -1.37 0.79
C ARG A 151 5.84 -2.25 1.20
N ILE A 152 5.58 -3.44 1.72
CA ILE A 152 6.61 -4.33 2.29
C ILE A 152 7.28 -5.17 1.20
N VAL A 153 6.51 -5.67 0.23
CA VAL A 153 7.00 -6.59 -0.80
C VAL A 153 7.53 -5.84 -2.02
N HIS A 154 6.80 -4.82 -2.47
CA HIS A 154 7.11 -4.10 -3.71
C HIS A 154 7.70 -2.69 -3.49
N SER A 155 7.97 -2.30 -2.23
CA SER A 155 8.47 -0.97 -1.86
C SER A 155 7.64 0.17 -2.46
N LEU A 156 6.32 -0.03 -2.61
CA LEU A 156 5.39 0.95 -3.16
C LEU A 156 4.59 1.62 -2.04
N ASP A 157 4.72 2.93 -1.91
CA ASP A 157 3.90 3.75 -1.00
C ASP A 157 2.65 4.23 -1.75
N TYR A 158 1.52 3.59 -1.44
CA TYR A 158 0.28 3.73 -2.20
C TYR A 158 -0.27 5.16 -2.16
N TYR A 159 -0.44 5.73 -0.96
CA TYR A 159 -1.04 7.06 -0.80
C TYR A 159 -0.13 8.19 -1.24
N ASN A 160 1.19 7.98 -1.25
CA ASN A 160 2.16 8.91 -1.86
C ASN A 160 2.42 8.62 -3.34
N THR A 161 1.80 7.59 -3.91
CA THR A 161 1.92 7.22 -5.33
C THR A 161 3.37 7.09 -5.82
N SER A 162 4.25 6.51 -5.00
CA SER A 162 5.70 6.47 -5.25
C SER A 162 6.31 5.10 -4.98
N GLU A 163 7.28 4.70 -5.79
CA GLU A 163 8.08 3.48 -5.60
C GLU A 163 9.48 3.80 -5.02
N TYR A 164 9.95 3.00 -4.07
CA TYR A 164 11.30 3.09 -3.48
C TYR A 164 12.20 1.96 -4.02
N LEU A 165 12.62 2.05 -5.28
CA LEU A 165 13.28 0.95 -6.02
C LEU A 165 14.51 0.32 -5.33
N ASN A 166 15.37 1.13 -4.70
CA ASN A 166 16.62 0.66 -4.09
C ASN A 166 16.53 0.56 -2.56
N GLU A 167 15.33 0.47 -2.01
CA GLU A 167 15.12 0.55 -0.56
C GLU A 167 15.82 -0.57 0.23
N ASP A 168 16.01 -1.75 -0.36
CA ASP A 168 16.72 -2.86 0.30
C ASP A 168 18.23 -2.58 0.49
N GLU A 169 18.82 -1.76 -0.37
CA GLU A 169 20.23 -1.35 -0.29
C GLU A 169 20.44 -0.11 0.60
N MET A 170 19.39 0.68 0.79
CA MET A 170 19.44 1.92 1.57
C MET A 170 19.53 1.66 3.08
N PRO A 171 20.08 2.61 3.89
CA PRO A 171 20.25 2.42 5.33
C PRO A 171 18.97 2.15 6.11
N SER A 172 17.84 2.68 5.66
CA SER A 172 16.52 2.49 6.27
C SER A 172 15.64 1.66 5.35
N ARG A 173 15.70 0.33 5.51
CA ARG A 173 14.74 -0.58 4.87
C ARG A 173 13.33 -0.30 5.40
N CYS A 174 12.34 -0.25 4.50
CA CYS A 174 10.96 0.17 4.80
C CYS A 174 10.91 1.49 5.61
N GLY A 175 11.37 2.57 4.97
CA GLY A 175 11.64 3.87 5.58
C GLY A 175 10.38 4.67 5.94
N ILE A 176 9.77 5.30 4.93
CA ILE A 176 8.59 6.17 5.07
C ILE A 176 7.35 5.45 4.55
N VAL A 177 6.21 5.70 5.18
CA VAL A 177 4.89 5.26 4.73
C VAL A 177 3.86 6.37 4.92
N HIS A 178 2.97 6.55 3.95
CA HIS A 178 1.85 7.48 4.06
C HIS A 178 0.58 6.74 4.48
N VAL A 179 -0.22 7.39 5.35
CA VAL A 179 -1.45 6.84 5.98
C VAL A 179 -2.59 7.85 5.97
#